data_AF-A0A194AJF4-F1
#
_entry.id   AF-A0A194AJF4-F1
#
_cell.length_a   1.000
_cell.length_b   1.000
_cell.length_c   1.000
_cell.angle_alpha   90.00
_cell.angle_beta   90.00
_cell.angle_gamma   90.00
#
_symmetry.space_group_name_H-M   'P 1'
#
loop_
_entity.id
_entity.type
_entity.pdbx_description
1 polymer ?
#
loop_
_entity_poly.entity_id
_entity_poly.type
_entity_poly.pdbx_seq_one_letter_code
_entity_poly.pdbx_strand_id
1 'polypeptide(L)'
;MIFATPGKGKECLTKFCEFIRAHKGHPENIAEVVCDMSPAFLSAVEKEFKSASVTVDWFHVVQLFTKAVDDVRKLEGRQTKLPDHTRWAVLKGAEKKRTQNQENALLELAEQGFATAKAYRVKELLRWIRRAESRQAAKWRITHFLKHATEYTADCPLLEPVRNALASFERHMPRILHRWHSLHTNARLEGFNGLFQAARARARGYRNVENFITMAYLIAAPIQILVAT
;
A
#
# COMPACT_ATOMS: atom_id res chain seq x y z
N MET A 1 14.43 14.55 0.87
CA MET A 1 13.23 14.90 0.09
C MET A 1 13.58 16.08 -0.79
N ILE A 2 13.26 16.06 -2.09
CA ILE A 2 13.65 17.15 -3.03
C ILE A 2 12.49 18.06 -3.43
N PHE A 3 11.26 17.53 -3.47
CA PHE A 3 10.08 18.26 -3.91
C PHE A 3 8.86 17.82 -3.10
N ALA A 4 8.03 18.79 -2.71
CA ALA A 4 6.73 18.58 -2.08
C ALA A 4 5.81 19.76 -2.45
N THR A 5 4.55 19.47 -2.77
CA THR A 5 3.54 20.46 -3.14
C THR A 5 2.21 20.09 -2.49
N PRO A 6 1.34 21.08 -2.19
CA PRO A 6 -0.05 20.80 -1.84
C PRO A 6 -0.77 20.06 -2.96
N GLY A 7 -1.78 19.27 -2.59
CA GLY A 7 -2.65 18.54 -3.51
C GLY A 7 -2.30 17.05 -3.63
N LYS A 8 -2.98 16.39 -4.57
CA LYS A 8 -2.77 14.97 -4.90
C LYS A 8 -2.94 14.79 -6.41
N GLY A 9 -2.31 13.76 -6.96
CA GLY A 9 -2.57 13.32 -8.33
C GLY A 9 -1.70 14.02 -9.38
N LYS A 10 -2.27 14.19 -10.58
CA LYS A 10 -1.58 14.61 -11.80
C LYS A 10 -0.88 15.97 -11.70
N GLU A 11 -1.50 16.95 -11.05
CA GLU A 11 -0.92 18.29 -10.92
C GLU A 11 0.42 18.29 -10.17
N CYS A 12 0.60 17.34 -9.23
CA CYS A 12 1.87 17.17 -8.52
C CYS A 12 3.00 16.80 -9.46
N LEU A 13 2.73 15.94 -10.45
CA LEU A 13 3.73 15.53 -11.44
C LEU A 13 4.10 16.68 -12.37
N THR A 14 3.12 17.45 -12.85
CA THR A 14 3.38 18.62 -13.69
C THR A 14 4.27 19.63 -12.96
N LYS A 15 3.93 19.98 -11.71
CA LYS A 15 4.74 20.88 -10.89
C LYS A 15 6.13 20.31 -10.60
N PHE A 16 6.24 18.99 -10.41
CA PHE A 16 7.54 18.35 -10.22
C PHE A 16 8.39 18.43 -11.50
N CYS A 17 7.82 18.17 -12.68
CA CYS A 17 8.52 18.32 -13.95
C CYS A 17 8.99 19.77 -14.19
N GLU A 18 8.16 20.75 -13.87
CA GLU A 18 8.54 22.18 -13.88
C GLU A 18 9.70 22.46 -12.91
N PHE A 19 9.61 21.95 -11.69
CA PHE A 19 10.66 22.09 -10.68
C PHE A 19 12.00 21.52 -11.16
N ILE A 20 12.02 20.29 -11.67
CA ILE A 20 13.26 19.66 -12.12
C ILE A 20 13.87 20.44 -13.30
N ARG A 21 13.05 20.88 -14.26
CA ARG A 21 13.50 21.71 -15.40
C ARG A 21 14.10 23.04 -14.94
N ALA A 22 13.46 23.71 -13.98
CA ALA A 22 13.98 24.95 -13.39
C ALA A 22 15.34 24.75 -12.70
N HIS A 23 15.62 23.53 -12.22
CA HIS A 23 16.89 23.15 -11.61
C HIS A 23 17.85 22.44 -12.59
N LYS A 24 17.67 22.65 -13.90
CA LYS A 24 18.51 22.08 -14.99
C LYS A 24 18.49 20.55 -15.08
N GLY A 25 17.50 19.89 -14.49
CA GLY A 25 17.26 18.47 -14.68
C GLY A 25 16.28 18.21 -15.81
N HIS A 26 16.30 16.96 -16.31
CA HIS A 26 15.49 16.51 -17.43
C HIS A 26 14.54 15.40 -16.96
N PRO A 27 13.21 15.56 -17.08
CA PRO A 27 12.25 14.50 -16.72
C PRO A 27 12.51 13.16 -17.44
N GLU A 28 13.13 13.21 -18.62
CA GLU A 28 13.54 12.04 -19.41
C GLU A 28 14.59 11.18 -18.70
N ASN A 29 15.34 11.76 -17.74
CA ASN A 29 16.35 11.07 -16.95
C ASN A 29 15.74 10.28 -15.76
N ILE A 30 14.43 10.39 -15.52
CA ILE A 30 13.75 9.59 -14.51
C ILE A 30 13.63 8.15 -15.03
N ALA A 31 14.39 7.24 -14.42
CA ALA A 31 14.44 5.82 -14.82
C ALA A 31 13.33 4.96 -14.18
N GLU A 32 12.85 5.33 -12.99
CA GLU A 32 11.85 4.57 -12.25
C GLU A 32 10.93 5.49 -11.44
N VAL A 33 9.64 5.16 -11.44
CA VAL A 33 8.62 5.78 -10.60
C VAL A 33 7.90 4.68 -9.81
N VAL A 34 8.06 4.72 -8.48
CA VAL A 34 7.32 3.86 -7.56
C VAL A 34 6.10 4.63 -7.03
N CYS A 35 4.89 4.13 -7.29
CA CYS A 35 3.67 4.86 -6.95
C CYS A 35 2.48 3.96 -6.60
N ASP A 36 1.35 4.60 -6.30
CA ASP A 36 0.09 3.94 -6.01
C ASP A 36 -0.57 3.34 -7.26
N MET A 37 -1.66 2.61 -7.05
CA MET A 37 -2.45 2.00 -8.13
C MET A 37 -3.50 2.97 -8.71
N SER A 38 -3.43 4.28 -8.44
CA SER A 38 -4.42 5.23 -8.95
C SER A 38 -4.36 5.30 -10.48
N PRO A 39 -5.43 4.96 -11.21
CA PRO A 39 -5.40 4.98 -12.68
C PRO A 39 -5.06 6.36 -13.24
N ALA A 40 -5.58 7.42 -12.62
CA ALA A 40 -5.29 8.80 -13.01
C ALA A 40 -3.83 9.17 -12.77
N PHE A 41 -3.22 8.65 -11.69
CA PHE A 41 -1.81 8.91 -11.40
C PHE A 41 -0.91 8.12 -12.34
N LEU A 42 -1.18 6.83 -12.54
CA LEU A 42 -0.43 5.97 -13.47
C LEU A 42 -0.45 6.55 -14.90
N SER A 43 -1.62 6.98 -15.38
CA SER A 43 -1.74 7.62 -16.70
C SER A 43 -0.94 8.92 -16.78
N ALA A 44 -0.92 9.71 -15.71
CA ALA A 44 -0.13 10.93 -15.66
C ALA A 44 1.39 10.64 -15.64
N VAL A 45 1.83 9.63 -14.88
CA VAL A 45 3.23 9.20 -14.86
C VAL A 45 3.68 8.76 -16.25
N GLU A 46 2.90 7.95 -16.95
CA GLU A 46 3.24 7.47 -18.29
C GLU A 46 3.28 8.59 -19.33
N LYS A 47 2.46 9.63 -19.15
CA LYS A 47 2.47 10.81 -20.01
C LYS A 47 3.72 11.66 -19.81
N GLU A 48 4.08 11.93 -18.56
CA GLU A 48 5.17 12.86 -18.20
C GLU A 48 6.56 12.19 -18.21
N PHE A 49 6.65 10.90 -17.88
CA PHE A 49 7.91 10.15 -17.76
C PHE A 49 7.94 8.95 -18.72
N LYS A 50 8.06 9.23 -20.02
CA LYS A 50 8.01 8.20 -21.08
C LYS A 50 9.11 7.13 -20.98
N SER A 51 10.26 7.49 -20.40
CA SER A 51 11.41 6.58 -20.22
C SER A 51 11.38 5.81 -18.91
N ALA A 52 10.47 6.17 -17.98
CA ALA A 52 10.47 5.60 -16.65
C ALA A 52 9.74 4.25 -16.60
N SER A 53 10.35 3.29 -15.92
CA SER A 53 9.64 2.10 -15.46
C SER A 53 8.67 2.46 -14.32
N VAL A 54 7.43 1.99 -14.40
CA VAL A 54 6.41 2.27 -13.37
C VAL A 54 6.19 1.04 -12.50
N THR A 55 6.57 1.15 -11.23
CA THR A 55 6.46 0.10 -10.23
C THR A 55 5.33 0.42 -9.26
N VAL A 56 4.43 -0.54 -9.02
CA VAL A 56 3.40 -0.40 -7.98
C VAL A 56 3.99 -0.75 -6.61
N ASP A 57 3.78 0.11 -5.61
CA ASP A 57 4.21 -0.15 -4.25
C ASP A 57 3.45 -1.35 -3.64
N TRP A 58 4.20 -2.28 -3.04
CA TRP A 58 3.68 -3.42 -2.30
C TRP A 58 2.75 -3.02 -1.15
N PHE A 59 3.00 -1.87 -0.51
CA PHE A 59 2.12 -1.37 0.54
C PHE A 59 0.70 -1.15 0.04
N HIS A 60 0.54 -0.58 -1.17
CA HIS A 60 -0.78 -0.36 -1.77
C HIS A 60 -1.47 -1.67 -2.16
N VAL A 61 -0.71 -2.70 -2.56
CA VAL A 61 -1.25 -4.06 -2.73
C VAL A 61 -1.84 -4.57 -1.40
N VAL A 62 -1.09 -4.48 -0.30
CA VAL A 62 -1.58 -4.94 1.01
C VAL A 62 -2.79 -4.11 1.48
N GLN A 63 -2.79 -2.79 1.24
CA GLN A 63 -3.93 -1.92 1.57
C GLN A 63 -5.19 -2.30 0.80
N LEU A 64 -5.08 -2.63 -0.50
CA LEU A 64 -6.19 -3.06 -1.34
C LEU A 64 -6.91 -4.27 -0.71
N PHE A 65 -6.16 -5.32 -0.35
CA PHE A 65 -6.74 -6.50 0.28
C PHE A 65 -7.18 -6.25 1.73
N THR A 66 -6.50 -5.38 2.47
CA THR A 66 -6.92 -4.99 3.82
C THR A 66 -8.27 -4.29 3.80
N LYS A 67 -8.50 -3.41 2.81
CA LYS A 67 -9.80 -2.78 2.60
C LYS A 67 -10.87 -3.82 2.25
N ALA A 68 -10.56 -4.74 1.32
CA ALA A 68 -11.49 -5.82 0.98
C ALA A 68 -11.88 -6.67 2.20
N VAL A 69 -10.93 -7.02 3.07
CA VAL A 69 -11.22 -7.73 4.33
C VAL A 69 -12.14 -6.92 5.24
N ASP A 70 -11.90 -5.61 5.39
CA ASP A 70 -12.76 -4.76 6.21
C ASP A 70 -14.18 -4.62 5.63
N ASP A 71 -14.29 -4.58 4.30
CA ASP A 71 -15.58 -4.53 3.60
C ASP A 71 -16.36 -5.84 3.80
N VAL A 72 -15.72 -7.01 3.63
CA VAL A 72 -16.32 -8.33 3.95
C VAL A 72 -16.79 -8.36 5.40
N ARG A 73 -15.93 -7.95 6.34
CA ARG A 73 -16.25 -7.91 7.78
C ARG A 73 -17.46 -7.04 8.08
N LYS A 74 -17.59 -5.87 7.42
CA LYS A 74 -18.74 -4.99 7.57
C LYS A 74 -20.01 -5.60 6.99
N LEU A 75 -19.93 -6.27 5.84
CA LEU A 75 -21.08 -6.93 5.22
C LEU A 75 -21.57 -8.09 6.08
N GLU A 76 -20.66 -8.96 6.51
CA GLU A 76 -20.98 -10.11 7.34
C GLU A 76 -21.48 -9.69 8.74
N GLY A 77 -20.87 -8.66 9.33
CA GLY A 77 -21.30 -8.11 10.62
C GLY A 77 -22.68 -7.45 10.63
N ARG A 78 -23.28 -7.20 9.45
CA ARG A 78 -24.69 -6.77 9.34
C ARG A 78 -25.66 -7.96 9.35
N GLN A 79 -25.18 -9.16 9.03
CA GLN A 79 -25.98 -10.38 8.95
C GLN A 79 -25.89 -11.19 10.24
N THR A 80 -24.70 -11.27 10.84
CA THR A 80 -24.43 -12.07 12.03
C THR A 80 -23.51 -11.31 12.98
N LYS A 81 -23.67 -11.52 14.28
CA LYS A 81 -22.74 -10.99 15.28
C LYS A 81 -21.37 -11.66 15.11
N LEU A 82 -20.36 -10.85 14.82
CA LEU A 82 -18.96 -11.30 14.77
C LEU A 82 -18.35 -11.36 16.17
N PRO A 83 -17.31 -12.18 16.39
CA PRO A 83 -16.55 -12.21 17.63
C PRO A 83 -16.03 -10.82 18.00
N ASP A 84 -15.98 -10.54 19.31
CA ASP A 84 -15.38 -9.30 19.78
C ASP A 84 -13.91 -9.21 19.35
N HIS A 85 -13.41 -7.98 19.18
CA HIS A 85 -12.04 -7.70 18.69
C HIS A 85 -11.73 -8.13 17.25
N THR A 86 -12.68 -8.72 16.50
CA THR A 86 -12.51 -9.15 15.10
C THR A 86 -11.85 -8.08 14.23
N ARG A 87 -12.31 -6.83 14.31
CA ARG A 87 -11.76 -5.71 13.52
C ARG A 87 -10.25 -5.60 13.66
N TRP A 88 -9.73 -5.59 14.88
CA TRP A 88 -8.29 -5.45 15.12
C TRP A 88 -7.53 -6.73 14.80
N ALA A 89 -8.17 -7.88 14.98
CA ALA A 89 -7.60 -9.18 14.69
C ALA A 89 -7.27 -9.33 13.19
N VAL A 90 -8.21 -8.95 12.31
CA VAL A 90 -8.08 -9.11 10.85
C VAL A 90 -7.35 -7.96 10.16
N LEU A 91 -7.30 -6.77 10.75
CA LEU A 91 -6.55 -5.63 10.20
C LEU A 91 -5.04 -5.73 10.48
N LYS A 92 -4.66 -6.38 11.58
CA LYS A 92 -3.25 -6.72 11.82
C LYS A 92 -2.78 -7.78 10.82
N GLY A 93 -1.49 -7.73 10.50
CA GLY A 93 -0.83 -8.82 9.78
C GLY A 93 -0.34 -9.90 10.76
N ALA A 94 -0.15 -11.13 10.28
CA ALA A 94 0.32 -12.26 11.10
C ALA A 94 1.68 -12.08 11.78
N GLU A 95 2.53 -11.17 11.30
CA GLU A 95 3.82 -10.84 11.92
C GLU A 95 3.70 -9.89 13.12
N LYS A 96 2.55 -9.22 13.28
CA LYS A 96 2.37 -8.25 14.36
C LYS A 96 1.84 -8.97 15.59
N LYS A 97 2.40 -8.62 16.76
CA LYS A 97 1.92 -9.12 18.05
C LYS A 97 0.42 -8.85 18.21
N ARG A 98 -0.32 -9.93 18.45
CA ARG A 98 -1.74 -9.92 18.80
C ARG A 98 -1.90 -10.08 20.31
N THR A 99 -3.04 -9.61 20.80
CA THR A 99 -3.48 -9.96 22.16
C THR A 99 -4.18 -11.31 22.12
N GLN A 100 -4.28 -12.01 23.25
CA GLN A 100 -4.98 -13.30 23.31
C GLN A 100 -6.41 -13.20 22.74
N ASN A 101 -7.15 -12.14 23.08
CA ASN A 101 -8.50 -11.93 22.55
C ASN A 101 -8.53 -11.79 21.03
N GLN A 102 -7.50 -11.21 20.41
CA GLN A 102 -7.42 -11.09 18.95
C GLN A 102 -7.09 -12.44 18.29
N GLU A 103 -6.32 -13.30 18.96
CA GLU A 103 -6.05 -14.66 18.49
C GLU A 103 -7.30 -15.53 18.61
N ASN A 104 -7.97 -15.50 19.75
CA ASN A 104 -9.23 -16.21 19.98
C ASN A 104 -10.30 -15.79 18.95
N ALA A 105 -10.42 -14.50 18.65
CA ALA A 105 -11.34 -14.02 17.61
C ALA A 105 -11.02 -14.58 16.22
N LEU A 106 -9.74 -14.74 15.85
CA LEU A 106 -9.37 -15.34 14.56
C LEU A 106 -9.67 -16.84 14.51
N LEU A 107 -9.44 -17.55 15.63
CA LEU A 107 -9.78 -18.97 15.75
C LEU A 107 -11.29 -19.15 15.62
N GLU A 108 -12.07 -18.38 16.37
CA GLU A 108 -13.53 -18.43 16.34
C GLU A 108 -14.07 -18.11 14.93
N LEU A 109 -13.52 -17.10 14.25
CA LEU A 109 -13.89 -16.78 12.87
C LEU A 109 -13.64 -17.96 11.91
N ALA A 110 -12.53 -18.68 12.10
CA ALA A 110 -12.15 -19.81 11.27
C ALA A 110 -13.00 -21.04 11.55
N GLU A 111 -13.20 -21.38 12.82
CA GLU A 111 -13.98 -22.54 13.27
C GLU A 111 -15.46 -22.43 12.89
N GLN A 112 -16.04 -21.23 13.00
CA GLN A 112 -17.43 -20.98 12.61
C GLN A 112 -17.60 -20.72 11.10
N GLY A 113 -16.52 -20.76 10.32
CA GLY A 113 -16.59 -20.69 8.86
C GLY A 113 -16.96 -19.32 8.28
N PHE A 114 -16.72 -18.23 9.02
CA PHE A 114 -17.04 -16.87 8.56
C PHE A 114 -16.26 -16.50 7.28
N ALA A 115 -16.93 -15.79 6.38
CA ALA A 115 -16.34 -15.20 5.19
C ALA A 115 -15.19 -14.25 5.54
N THR A 116 -15.28 -13.53 6.67
CA THR A 116 -14.20 -12.68 7.18
C THR A 116 -12.90 -13.45 7.40
N ALA A 117 -12.94 -14.69 7.90
CA ALA A 117 -11.75 -15.53 8.03
C ALA A 117 -11.16 -15.90 6.66
N LYS A 118 -12.03 -16.28 5.70
CA LYS A 118 -11.61 -16.58 4.32
C LYS A 118 -10.93 -15.38 3.66
N ALA A 119 -11.52 -14.18 3.79
CA ALA A 119 -10.96 -12.94 3.27
C ALA A 119 -9.59 -12.63 3.90
N TYR A 120 -9.49 -12.76 5.23
CA TYR A 120 -8.25 -12.56 5.95
C TYR A 120 -7.16 -13.55 5.48
N ARG A 121 -7.52 -14.82 5.26
CA ARG A 121 -6.60 -15.84 4.73
C ARG A 121 -6.03 -15.45 3.37
N VAL A 122 -6.86 -15.00 2.43
CA VAL A 122 -6.42 -14.51 1.11
C VAL A 122 -5.45 -13.34 1.25
N LYS A 123 -5.75 -12.36 2.10
CA LYS A 123 -4.83 -11.24 2.39
C LYS A 123 -3.47 -11.73 2.90
N GLU A 124 -3.45 -12.70 3.82
CA GLU A 124 -2.20 -13.19 4.38
C GLU A 124 -1.37 -14.03 3.38
N LEU A 125 -2.00 -14.67 2.40
CA LEU A 125 -1.29 -15.38 1.32
C LEU A 125 -0.42 -14.44 0.46
N LEU A 126 -0.70 -13.13 0.42
CA LEU A 126 0.17 -12.16 -0.24
C LEU A 126 1.61 -12.20 0.29
N ARG A 127 1.83 -12.61 1.54
CA ARG A 127 3.17 -12.76 2.12
C ARG A 127 4.02 -13.77 1.36
N TRP A 128 3.40 -14.85 0.91
CA TRP A 128 4.08 -15.87 0.14
C TRP A 128 4.63 -15.28 -1.17
N ILE A 129 3.85 -14.42 -1.83
CA ILE A 129 4.31 -13.66 -3.00
C ILE A 129 5.45 -12.71 -2.62
N ARG A 130 5.29 -11.93 -1.54
CA ARG A 130 6.30 -10.94 -1.09
C ARG A 130 7.69 -11.56 -0.88
N ARG A 131 7.74 -12.82 -0.41
CA ARG A 131 8.96 -13.59 -0.16
C ARG A 131 9.59 -14.19 -1.41
N ALA A 132 9.13 -13.86 -2.61
CA ALA A 132 9.78 -14.36 -3.83
C ALA A 132 11.18 -13.74 -3.98
N GLU A 133 12.16 -14.57 -4.34
CA GLU A 133 13.57 -14.15 -4.47
C GLU A 133 13.92 -13.70 -5.89
N SER A 134 13.07 -14.00 -6.88
CA SER A 134 13.26 -13.62 -8.27
C SER A 134 11.94 -13.21 -8.92
N ARG A 135 12.02 -12.47 -10.03
CA ARG A 135 10.84 -12.10 -10.81
C ARG A 135 10.09 -13.32 -11.35
N GLN A 136 10.79 -14.36 -11.76
CA GLN A 136 10.17 -15.60 -12.24
C GLN A 136 9.42 -16.31 -11.11
N ALA A 137 10.04 -16.43 -9.92
CA ALA A 137 9.38 -16.97 -8.74
C ALA A 137 8.16 -16.12 -8.35
N ALA A 138 8.26 -14.79 -8.40
CA ALA A 138 7.16 -13.88 -8.10
C ALA A 138 5.99 -14.08 -9.08
N LYS A 139 6.28 -14.15 -10.38
CA LYS A 139 5.27 -14.42 -11.42
C LYS A 139 4.56 -15.75 -11.18
N TRP A 140 5.32 -16.82 -10.93
CA TRP A 140 4.74 -18.14 -10.65
C TRP A 140 3.85 -18.12 -9.40
N ARG A 141 4.31 -17.50 -8.30
CA ARG A 141 3.52 -17.37 -7.06
C ARG A 141 2.26 -16.53 -7.27
N ILE A 142 2.34 -15.44 -8.03
CA ILE A 142 1.17 -14.60 -8.35
C ILE A 142 0.13 -15.40 -9.14
N THR A 143 0.52 -16.12 -10.19
CA THR A 143 -0.42 -16.92 -10.98
C THR A 143 -1.10 -18.00 -10.13
N HIS A 144 -0.35 -18.70 -9.28
CA HIS A 144 -0.91 -19.71 -8.37
C HIS A 144 -1.83 -19.09 -7.32
N PHE A 145 -1.44 -17.94 -6.76
CA PHE A 145 -2.26 -17.20 -5.81
C PHE A 145 -3.58 -16.75 -6.45
N LEU A 146 -3.54 -16.16 -7.64
CA LEU A 146 -4.75 -15.70 -8.33
C LEU A 146 -5.70 -16.85 -8.62
N LYS A 147 -5.19 -17.97 -9.14
CA LYS A 147 -5.99 -19.17 -9.38
C LYS A 147 -6.64 -19.67 -8.09
N HIS A 148 -5.82 -19.95 -7.06
CA HIS A 148 -6.30 -20.48 -5.80
C HIS A 148 -7.29 -19.54 -5.11
N ALA A 149 -6.99 -18.24 -5.02
CA ALA A 149 -7.84 -17.28 -4.32
C ALA A 149 -9.16 -17.02 -5.07
N THR A 150 -9.15 -17.08 -6.41
CA THR A 150 -10.38 -16.95 -7.20
C THR A 150 -11.29 -18.15 -6.96
N GLU A 151 -10.77 -19.37 -7.05
CA GLU A 151 -11.50 -20.60 -6.74
C GLU A 151 -12.01 -20.59 -5.28
N TYR A 152 -11.14 -20.24 -4.33
CA TYR A 152 -11.46 -20.22 -2.89
C TYR A 152 -12.55 -19.21 -2.50
N THR A 153 -12.79 -18.19 -3.33
CA THR A 153 -13.76 -17.12 -3.06
C THR A 153 -14.98 -17.14 -3.98
N ALA A 154 -15.07 -18.11 -4.90
CA ALA A 154 -16.12 -18.17 -5.92
C ALA A 154 -17.52 -18.34 -5.30
N ASP A 155 -17.67 -19.29 -4.37
CA ASP A 155 -18.97 -19.75 -3.89
C ASP A 155 -19.55 -18.92 -2.72
N CYS A 156 -18.93 -17.78 -2.38
CA CYS A 156 -19.38 -16.94 -1.27
C CYS A 156 -19.70 -15.52 -1.75
N PRO A 157 -20.99 -15.11 -1.75
CA PRO A 157 -21.39 -13.77 -2.16
C PRO A 157 -20.70 -12.67 -1.35
N LEU A 158 -20.53 -12.87 -0.03
CA LEU A 158 -19.87 -11.91 0.86
C LEU A 158 -18.42 -11.61 0.47
N LEU A 159 -17.76 -12.48 -0.31
CA LEU A 159 -16.37 -12.32 -0.76
C LEU A 159 -16.22 -11.53 -2.06
N GLU A 160 -17.30 -10.92 -2.58
CA GLU A 160 -17.21 -10.00 -3.73
C GLU A 160 -16.14 -8.90 -3.58
N PRO A 161 -15.97 -8.23 -2.41
CA PRO A 161 -14.90 -7.26 -2.24
C PRO A 161 -13.50 -7.85 -2.46
N VAL A 162 -13.29 -9.11 -2.10
CA VAL A 162 -12.01 -9.82 -2.31
C VAL A 162 -11.82 -10.16 -3.77
N ARG A 163 -12.87 -10.61 -4.48
CA ARG A 163 -12.81 -10.85 -5.93
C ARG A 163 -12.49 -9.57 -6.71
N ASN A 164 -13.08 -8.43 -6.31
CA ASN A 164 -12.75 -7.13 -6.90
C ASN A 164 -11.28 -6.74 -6.64
N ALA A 165 -10.77 -7.01 -5.43
CA ALA A 165 -9.35 -6.82 -5.12
C ALA A 165 -8.43 -7.73 -5.95
N LEU A 166 -8.80 -9.01 -6.16
CA LEU A 166 -8.06 -9.94 -7.01
C LEU A 166 -8.02 -9.45 -8.46
N ALA A 167 -9.14 -9.02 -9.03
CA ALA A 167 -9.20 -8.47 -10.39
C ALA A 167 -8.35 -7.21 -10.55
N SER A 168 -8.35 -6.32 -9.55
CA SER A 168 -7.49 -5.15 -9.54
C SER A 168 -6.01 -5.54 -9.42
N PHE A 169 -5.67 -6.51 -8.56
CA PHE A 169 -4.30 -7.01 -8.40
C PHE A 169 -3.77 -7.62 -9.71
N GLU A 170 -4.58 -8.44 -10.39
CA GLU A 170 -4.25 -9.03 -11.68
C GLU A 170 -3.99 -7.96 -12.74
N ARG A 171 -4.87 -6.95 -12.85
CA ARG A 171 -4.68 -5.81 -13.76
C ARG A 171 -3.34 -5.10 -13.56
N HIS A 172 -2.91 -4.97 -12.31
CA HIS A 172 -1.65 -4.30 -11.96
C HIS A 172 -0.43 -5.25 -11.89
N MET A 173 -0.62 -6.56 -12.12
CA MET A 173 0.45 -7.57 -12.04
C MET A 173 1.72 -7.19 -12.80
N PRO A 174 1.67 -6.66 -14.05
CA PRO A 174 2.90 -6.27 -14.76
C PRO A 174 3.73 -5.24 -13.99
N ARG A 175 3.09 -4.23 -13.40
CA ARG A 175 3.73 -3.16 -12.60
C ARG A 175 4.19 -3.64 -11.23
N ILE A 176 3.49 -4.61 -10.65
CA ILE A 176 3.89 -5.23 -9.38
C ILE A 176 5.16 -6.07 -9.58
N LEU A 177 5.27 -6.78 -10.72
CA LEU A 177 6.45 -7.58 -11.05
C LEU A 177 7.71 -6.73 -11.29
N HIS A 178 7.57 -5.45 -11.66
CA HIS A 178 8.73 -4.54 -11.81
C HIS A 178 9.50 -4.35 -10.51
N ARG A 179 8.88 -4.54 -9.34
CA ARG A 179 9.55 -4.52 -8.04
C ARG A 179 10.76 -5.45 -7.96
N TRP A 180 10.76 -6.58 -8.67
CA TRP A 180 11.87 -7.54 -8.67
C TRP A 180 12.99 -7.19 -9.66
N HIS A 181 12.82 -6.14 -10.46
CA HIS A 181 13.88 -5.51 -11.25
C HIS A 181 14.40 -4.24 -10.58
N SER A 182 13.54 -3.56 -9.81
CA SER A 182 13.91 -2.38 -9.05
C SER A 182 14.98 -2.69 -8.01
N LEU A 183 16.05 -1.89 -8.00
CA LEU A 183 17.04 -1.88 -6.91
C LEU A 183 16.58 -1.04 -5.72
N HIS A 184 15.39 -0.42 -5.79
CA HIS A 184 14.90 0.52 -4.79
C HIS A 184 14.02 -0.18 -3.75
N THR A 185 14.41 -0.07 -2.48
CA THR A 185 13.61 -0.58 -1.36
C THR A 185 12.66 0.52 -0.84
N ASN A 186 11.38 0.18 -0.68
CA ASN A 186 10.40 1.11 -0.10
C ASN A 186 10.64 1.38 1.41
N ALA A 187 11.59 0.70 2.04
CA ALA A 187 11.95 0.88 3.45
C ALA A 187 12.31 2.34 3.80
N ARG A 188 13.00 3.05 2.90
CA ARG A 188 13.31 4.48 3.08
C ARG A 188 12.05 5.35 3.07
N LEU A 189 11.13 5.11 2.14
CA LEU A 189 9.86 5.82 2.05
C LEU A 189 8.94 5.52 3.25
N GLU A 190 8.91 4.26 3.70
CA GLU A 190 8.21 3.85 4.92
C GLU A 190 8.76 4.58 6.16
N GLY A 191 10.09 4.68 6.28
CA GLY A 191 10.75 5.44 7.34
C GLY A 191 10.34 6.92 7.35
N PHE A 192 10.40 7.59 6.20
CA PHE A 192 9.98 8.99 6.09
C PHE A 192 8.49 9.19 6.39
N ASN A 193 7.63 8.32 5.87
CA ASN A 193 6.19 8.38 6.17
C ASN A 193 5.91 8.24 7.67
N GLY A 194 6.60 7.33 8.36
CA GLY A 194 6.51 7.21 9.82
C GLY A 194 6.87 8.50 10.54
N LEU A 195 7.99 9.12 10.16
CA LEU A 195 8.46 10.38 10.74
C LEU A 195 7.48 11.54 10.48
N PHE A 196 6.95 11.65 9.26
CA PHE A 196 5.98 12.70 8.91
C PHE A 196 4.66 12.54 9.65
N GLN A 197 4.15 11.31 9.79
CA GLN A 197 2.95 11.05 10.59
C GLN A 197 3.18 11.33 12.07
N ALA A 198 4.36 10.97 12.61
CA ALA A 198 4.71 11.27 14.00
C ALA A 198 4.77 12.79 14.26
N ALA A 199 5.35 13.56 13.34
CA ALA A 199 5.37 15.02 13.44
C ALA A 199 3.96 15.62 13.40
N ARG A 200 3.11 15.14 12.48
CA ARG A 200 1.70 15.54 12.41
C ARG A 200 0.93 15.21 13.69
N ALA A 201 1.14 14.02 14.26
CA ALA A 201 0.52 13.63 15.52
C ALA A 201 0.97 14.51 16.69
N ARG A 202 2.28 14.81 16.78
CA ARG A 202 2.85 15.72 17.80
C ARG A 202 2.26 17.13 17.71
N ALA A 203 2.08 17.64 16.50
CA ALA A 203 1.47 18.95 16.26
C ALA A 203 -0.07 18.97 16.45
N ARG A 204 -0.71 17.81 16.70
CA ARG A 204 -2.19 17.65 16.67
C ARG A 204 -2.81 18.11 15.35
N GLY A 205 -2.07 17.93 14.26
CA GLY A 205 -2.42 18.42 12.92
C GLY A 205 -1.85 19.81 12.63
N TYR A 206 -1.53 20.06 11.36
CA TYR A 206 -1.10 21.37 10.89
C TYR A 206 -2.29 22.09 10.24
N ARG A 207 -2.53 23.35 10.63
CA ARG A 207 -3.60 24.18 10.06
C ARG A 207 -3.30 24.60 8.61
N ASN A 208 -2.02 24.82 8.30
CA ASN A 208 -1.54 25.16 6.97
C ASN A 208 -0.72 23.99 6.40
N VAL A 209 -1.02 23.57 5.16
CA VAL A 209 -0.29 22.52 4.44
C VAL A 209 1.16 22.91 4.19
N GLU A 210 1.45 24.19 3.97
CA GLU A 210 2.82 24.67 3.74
C GLU A 210 3.68 24.45 4.99
N ASN A 211 3.14 24.71 6.18
CA ASN A 211 3.86 24.44 7.43
C ASN A 211 4.17 22.94 7.58
N PHE A 212 3.27 22.07 7.14
CA PHE A 212 3.53 20.62 7.13
C PHE A 212 4.62 20.25 6.13
N ILE A 213 4.62 20.85 4.93
CA ILE A 213 5.65 20.66 3.91
C ILE A 213 7.01 21.13 4.44
N THR A 214 7.09 22.32 5.04
CA THR A 214 8.32 22.83 5.68
C THR A 214 8.84 21.86 6.73
N MET A 215 7.96 21.36 7.60
CA MET A 215 8.35 20.38 8.62
C MET A 215 8.83 19.07 8.00
N ALA A 216 8.19 18.60 6.92
CA ALA A 216 8.65 17.42 6.19
C ALA A 216 10.06 17.63 5.59
N TYR A 217 10.36 18.83 5.07
CA TYR A 217 11.72 19.17 4.62
C TYR A 217 12.73 19.14 5.77
N LEU A 218 12.42 19.76 6.91
CA LEU A 218 13.32 19.79 8.07
C LEU A 218 13.60 18.39 8.62
N ILE A 219 12.58 17.52 8.67
CA ILE A 219 12.71 16.14 9.15
C ILE A 219 13.49 15.28 8.15
N ALA A 220 13.27 15.49 6.85
CA ALA A 220 13.88 14.67 5.81
C ALA A 220 15.27 15.15 5.36
N ALA A 221 15.68 16.35 5.79
CA ALA A 221 17.00 16.87 5.54
C ALA A 221 18.00 16.28 6.56
N PRO A 222 19.24 15.97 6.15
CA PRO A 222 20.30 15.53 7.04
C PRO A 222 20.84 16.73 7.84
N ILE A 223 19.98 17.42 8.59
CA ILE A 223 20.37 18.57 9.40
C ILE A 223 21.07 18.03 10.65
N GLN A 224 22.40 18.09 10.66
CA GLN A 224 23.23 17.67 11.80
C GLN A 224 23.47 18.80 12.80
N ILE A 225 23.13 20.04 12.46
CA ILE A 225 23.37 21.22 13.29
C ILE A 225 22.05 21.66 13.91
N LEU A 226 21.84 21.30 15.17
CA LEU A 226 20.89 21.99 16.04
C LEU A 226 21.59 23.25 16.52
N VAL A 227 21.07 24.43 16.18
CA VAL A 227 21.55 25.68 16.77
C VAL A 227 21.20 25.61 18.25
N ALA A 228 22.19 25.32 19.09
CA ALA A 228 22.07 25.45 20.53
C ALA A 228 21.92 26.96 20.83
N THR A 229 20.76 27.32 21.37
CA THR A 229 20.52 28.62 22.01
C THR A 229 21.18 28.68 23.37
#